data_AF-A0A2J9DXA6-F1
#
_entry.id   AF-A0A2J9DXA6-F1
#
_cell.length_a   1.000
_cell.length_b   1.000
_cell.length_c   1.000
_cell.angle_alpha   90.00
_cell.angle_beta   90.00
_cell.angle_gamma   90.00
#
_symmetry.space_group_name_H-M   'P 1'
#
loop_
_entity.id
_entity.type
_entity.pdbx_description
1 polymer ?
#
loop_
_entity_poly.entity_id
_entity_poly.type
_entity_poly.pdbx_seq_one_letter_code
_entity_poly.pdbx_strand_id
1 'polypeptide(L)'
;MKRIEQLQPLSREHHLGLVISNHAKQCANDVEQIAKHWTALTDYINHNMDNHFKVEDDLILTTLAQYQQQHPKVAEVMQKLTEQHSQLYQLVTLDSLSAAQVRELGTALYDHIRFEERELFPLVEQLFSEQQLQAVYEASSSNAKRIDENR
;
A
#
# COMPACT_ATOMS: atom_id res chain seq x y z
N MET A 1 -3.14 8.31 -12.84
CA MET A 1 -2.63 9.68 -12.60
C MET A 1 -1.12 9.60 -12.53
N LYS A 2 -0.40 10.63 -13.00
CA LYS A 2 1.02 10.75 -12.68
C LYS A 2 1.12 11.41 -11.31
N ARG A 3 1.82 10.78 -10.38
CA ARG A 3 2.18 11.38 -9.07
C ARG A 3 3.29 12.40 -9.25
N ILE A 4 3.40 13.31 -8.29
CA ILE A 4 4.62 14.10 -8.12
C ILE A 4 5.83 13.18 -7.92
N GLU A 5 7.01 13.65 -8.34
CA GLU A 5 8.25 12.86 -8.38
C GLU A 5 8.55 12.18 -7.04
N GLN A 6 8.29 12.88 -5.92
CA GLN A 6 8.56 12.38 -4.57
C GLN A 6 7.73 11.16 -4.18
N LEU A 7 6.51 11.03 -4.71
CA LEU A 7 5.60 9.90 -4.42
C LEU A 7 5.63 8.80 -5.48
N GLN A 8 6.28 9.04 -6.62
CA GLN A 8 6.40 8.02 -7.68
C GLN A 8 7.04 6.71 -7.22
N PRO A 9 8.08 6.69 -6.35
CA PRO A 9 8.63 5.43 -5.84
C PRO A 9 7.57 4.56 -5.16
N LEU A 10 6.80 5.12 -4.22
CA LEU A 10 5.73 4.39 -3.51
C LEU A 10 4.67 3.90 -4.51
N SER A 11 4.19 4.76 -5.42
CA SER A 11 3.23 4.37 -6.45
C SER A 11 3.74 3.30 -7.43
N ARG A 12 5.06 3.16 -7.63
CA ARG A 12 5.62 2.09 -8.47
C ARG A 12 5.52 0.74 -7.78
N GLU A 13 5.72 0.71 -6.46
CA GLU A 13 5.63 -0.52 -5.66
C GLU A 13 4.22 -1.13 -5.72
N HIS A 14 3.19 -0.30 -5.92
CA HIS A 14 1.80 -0.71 -6.09
C HIS A 14 1.50 -1.50 -7.36
N HIS A 15 2.32 -1.38 -8.41
CA HIS A 15 2.00 -1.99 -9.70
C HIS A 15 1.88 -3.52 -9.59
N LEU A 16 2.86 -4.17 -8.95
CA LEU A 16 2.81 -5.61 -8.74
C LEU A 16 1.62 -6.01 -7.84
N GLY A 17 1.41 -5.26 -6.76
CA GLY A 17 0.30 -5.47 -5.82
C GLY A 17 -1.06 -5.45 -6.51
N LEU A 18 -1.32 -4.49 -7.40
CA LEU A 18 -2.56 -4.41 -8.18
C LEU A 18 -2.76 -5.60 -9.12
N VAL A 19 -1.69 -6.11 -9.74
CA VAL A 19 -1.77 -7.26 -10.65
C VAL A 19 -2.11 -8.53 -9.88
N ILE A 20 -1.37 -8.84 -8.81
CA ILE A 20 -1.56 -10.07 -8.06
C ILE A 20 -2.89 -10.08 -7.30
N SER A 21 -3.30 -8.93 -6.73
CA SER A 21 -4.57 -8.78 -6.02
C SER A 21 -5.75 -8.95 -6.95
N ASN A 22 -5.70 -8.33 -8.15
CA ASN A 22 -6.77 -8.45 -9.14
C ASN A 22 -6.96 -9.89 -9.63
N HIS A 23 -5.88 -10.66 -9.78
CA HIS A 23 -5.98 -12.09 -10.10
C HIS A 23 -6.52 -12.91 -8.92
N ALA A 24 -6.04 -12.67 -7.71
CA ALA A 24 -6.45 -13.41 -6.52
C ALA A 24 -7.95 -13.24 -6.19
N LYS A 25 -8.55 -12.09 -6.52
CA LYS A 25 -10.01 -11.86 -6.42
C LYS A 25 -10.85 -12.87 -7.22
N GLN A 26 -10.26 -13.49 -8.25
CA GLN A 26 -10.89 -14.50 -9.09
C GLN A 26 -10.39 -15.92 -8.77
N CYS A 27 -9.77 -16.13 -7.61
CA CYS A 27 -9.23 -17.44 -7.21
C CYS A 27 -10.33 -18.51 -7.23
N ALA A 28 -10.09 -19.57 -8.01
CA ALA A 28 -10.93 -20.76 -8.08
C ALA A 28 -10.76 -21.62 -6.83
N ASN A 29 -11.78 -22.44 -6.52
CA ASN A 29 -11.72 -23.37 -5.39
C ASN A 29 -10.94 -24.64 -5.76
N ASP A 30 -9.65 -24.47 -6.02
CA ASP A 30 -8.69 -25.49 -6.40
C ASP A 30 -7.39 -25.32 -5.61
N VAL A 31 -6.78 -26.43 -5.17
CA VAL A 31 -5.65 -26.42 -4.23
C VAL A 31 -4.42 -25.73 -4.83
N GLU A 32 -4.11 -25.98 -6.10
CA GLU A 32 -2.95 -25.37 -6.77
C GLU A 32 -3.15 -23.86 -6.95
N GLN A 33 -4.35 -23.46 -7.38
CA GLN A 33 -4.70 -22.05 -7.54
C GLN A 33 -4.70 -21.30 -6.21
N ILE A 34 -5.22 -21.91 -5.14
CA ILE A 34 -5.21 -21.34 -3.79
C ILE A 34 -3.76 -21.12 -3.34
N ALA A 35 -2.90 -22.14 -3.41
CA ALA A 35 -1.51 -22.04 -2.99
C ALA A 35 -0.74 -20.98 -3.78
N LYS A 36 -0.88 -20.98 -5.11
CA LYS A 36 -0.22 -20.01 -6.00
C LYS A 36 -0.57 -18.57 -5.66
N HIS A 37 -1.86 -18.27 -5.52
CA HIS A 37 -2.30 -16.90 -5.23
C HIS A 37 -1.94 -16.48 -3.81
N TRP A 38 -2.05 -17.40 -2.85
CA TRP A 38 -1.63 -17.15 -1.47
C TRP A 38 -0.17 -16.76 -1.38
N THR A 39 0.73 -17.61 -1.90
CA THR A 39 2.18 -17.34 -1.92
C THR A 39 2.50 -16.01 -2.58
N ALA A 40 1.89 -15.72 -3.75
CA ALA A 40 2.13 -14.44 -4.42
C ALA A 40 1.73 -13.23 -3.58
N LEU A 41 0.59 -13.28 -2.89
CA LEU A 41 0.10 -12.20 -2.02
C LEU A 41 0.97 -12.05 -0.77
N THR A 42 1.24 -13.15 -0.07
CA THR A 42 2.02 -13.10 1.18
C THR A 42 3.47 -12.72 0.93
N ASP A 43 4.07 -13.20 -0.17
CA ASP A 43 5.45 -12.83 -0.51
C ASP A 43 5.55 -11.34 -0.79
N TYR A 44 4.60 -10.78 -1.55
CA TYR A 44 4.55 -9.36 -1.82
C TYR A 44 4.35 -8.54 -0.54
N ILE A 45 3.37 -8.88 0.30
CA ILE A 45 3.11 -8.14 1.54
C ILE A 45 4.31 -8.22 2.50
N ASN A 46 4.87 -9.41 2.70
CA ASN A 46 5.91 -9.61 3.72
C ASN A 46 7.30 -9.14 3.27
N HIS A 47 7.61 -9.14 1.97
CA HIS A 47 8.96 -8.82 1.49
C HIS A 47 9.04 -7.55 0.66
N ASN A 48 7.98 -7.19 -0.08
CA ASN A 48 7.98 -6.01 -0.93
C ASN A 48 7.37 -4.79 -0.23
N MET A 49 6.44 -4.99 0.70
CA MET A 49 5.70 -3.90 1.36
C MET A 49 6.18 -3.53 2.76
N ASP A 50 7.13 -4.26 3.36
CA ASP A 50 7.62 -3.94 4.72
C ASP A 50 8.20 -2.52 4.83
N ASN A 51 9.06 -2.11 3.90
CA ASN A 51 9.57 -0.74 3.88
C ASN A 51 8.47 0.27 3.49
N HIS A 52 7.56 -0.13 2.61
CA HIS A 52 6.48 0.73 2.13
C HIS A 52 5.57 1.15 3.28
N PHE A 53 5.02 0.17 4.01
CA PHE A 53 4.16 0.40 5.17
C PHE A 53 4.89 1.18 6.26
N LYS A 54 6.20 0.96 6.47
CA LYS A 54 6.99 1.79 7.40
C LYS A 54 7.05 3.26 6.98
N VAL A 55 7.26 3.55 5.69
CA VAL A 55 7.22 4.94 5.21
C VAL A 55 5.85 5.57 5.44
N GLU A 56 4.79 4.81 5.23
CA GLU A 56 3.43 5.30 5.44
C GLU A 56 3.11 5.51 6.92
N ASP A 57 3.39 4.52 7.75
CA ASP A 57 3.07 4.50 9.17
C ASP A 57 3.96 5.45 9.98
N ASP A 58 5.28 5.39 9.78
CA ASP A 58 6.22 6.13 10.63
C ASP A 58 6.40 7.58 10.16
N LEU A 59 6.25 7.85 8.86
CA LEU A 59 6.52 9.16 8.28
C LEU A 59 5.25 9.88 7.78
N ILE A 60 4.46 9.25 6.91
CA ILE A 60 3.27 9.91 6.34
C ILE A 60 2.21 10.16 7.41
N LEU A 61 1.83 9.17 8.22
CA LEU A 61 0.86 9.35 9.29
C LEU A 61 1.34 10.37 10.34
N THR A 62 2.59 10.26 10.78
CA THR A 62 3.19 11.21 11.73
C THR A 62 3.15 12.66 11.21
N THR A 63 3.41 12.84 9.92
CA THR A 63 3.38 14.17 9.29
C THR A 63 1.93 14.66 9.12
N LEU A 64 1.00 13.79 8.67
CA LEU A 64 -0.41 14.12 8.54
C LEU A 64 -1.05 14.55 9.86
N ALA A 65 -0.66 13.95 10.99
CA ALA A 65 -1.17 14.31 12.32
C ALA A 65 -1.04 15.81 12.62
N GLN A 66 -0.02 16.49 12.08
CA GLN A 66 0.20 17.92 12.24
C GLN A 66 -0.90 18.78 11.57
N TYR A 67 -1.55 18.24 10.55
CA TYR A 67 -2.61 18.90 9.77
C TYR A 67 -4.03 18.55 10.25
N GLN A 68 -4.17 17.58 11.16
CA GLN A 68 -5.46 17.00 11.55
C GLN A 68 -6.45 18.04 12.09
N GLN A 69 -5.98 19.03 12.85
CA GLN A 69 -6.85 20.07 13.42
C GLN A 69 -7.43 21.01 12.35
N GLN A 70 -6.70 21.25 11.27
CA GLN A 70 -7.06 22.19 10.22
C GLN A 70 -7.83 21.52 9.07
N HIS A 71 -7.66 20.19 8.93
CA HIS A 71 -8.21 19.42 7.82
C HIS A 71 -8.95 18.18 8.34
N PRO A 72 -10.27 18.23 8.54
CA PRO A 72 -11.05 17.11 9.10
C PRO A 72 -10.89 15.77 8.36
N LYS A 73 -10.69 15.81 7.04
CA LYS A 73 -10.47 14.62 6.20
C LYS A 73 -9.19 13.85 6.57
N VAL A 74 -8.20 14.52 7.17
CA VAL A 74 -6.95 13.90 7.62
C VAL A 74 -7.22 12.80 8.64
N ALA A 75 -8.10 13.06 9.62
CA ALA A 75 -8.42 12.07 10.65
C ALA A 75 -9.03 10.80 10.03
N GLU A 76 -9.94 10.97 9.07
CA GLU A 76 -10.59 9.85 8.36
C GLU A 76 -9.59 9.04 7.54
N VAL A 77 -8.69 9.71 6.79
CA VAL A 77 -7.68 9.05 5.96
C VAL A 77 -6.66 8.30 6.83
N MET A 78 -6.21 8.91 7.93
CA MET A 78 -5.28 8.27 8.86
C MET A 78 -5.90 7.02 9.49
N GLN A 79 -7.12 7.13 10.00
CA GLN A 79 -7.84 6.00 10.59
C GLN A 79 -8.00 4.85 9.59
N LYS A 80 -8.44 5.17 8.36
CA LYS A 80 -8.64 4.17 7.31
C LYS A 80 -7.34 3.48 6.92
N LEU A 81 -6.22 4.19 6.83
CA LEU A 81 -4.91 3.59 6.53
C LEU A 81 -4.52 2.59 7.62
N THR A 82 -4.58 2.99 8.90
CA THR A 82 -4.25 2.11 10.03
C THR A 82 -5.17 0.88 10.09
N GLU A 83 -6.46 1.04 9.85
CA GLU A 83 -7.42 -0.07 9.78
C GLU A 83 -7.08 -1.04 8.65
N GLN A 84 -6.74 -0.54 7.46
CA GLN A 84 -6.38 -1.36 6.31
C GLN A 84 -5.06 -2.11 6.52
N HIS A 85 -4.02 -1.48 7.08
CA HIS A 85 -2.77 -2.16 7.44
C HIS A 85 -3.02 -3.27 8.46
N SER A 86 -3.79 -2.98 9.51
CA SER A 86 -4.15 -3.97 10.53
C SER A 86 -4.89 -5.16 9.91
N GLN A 87 -5.85 -4.90 9.02
CA GLN A 87 -6.58 -5.95 8.32
C GLN A 87 -5.67 -6.81 7.44
N LEU A 88 -4.76 -6.19 6.67
CA LEU A 88 -3.81 -6.94 5.84
C LEU A 88 -2.91 -7.85 6.67
N TYR A 89 -2.35 -7.34 7.77
CA TYR A 89 -1.53 -8.14 8.67
C TYR A 89 -2.30 -9.30 9.32
N GLN A 90 -3.55 -9.06 9.73
CA GLN A 90 -4.39 -10.14 10.27
C GLN A 90 -4.64 -11.23 9.21
N LEU A 91 -4.99 -10.83 7.99
CA LEU A 91 -5.31 -11.77 6.92
C LEU A 91 -4.11 -12.64 6.51
N VAL A 92 -2.88 -12.11 6.52
CA VAL A 92 -1.67 -12.92 6.18
C VAL A 92 -1.25 -13.91 7.27
N THR A 93 -1.81 -13.80 8.48
CA THR A 93 -1.48 -14.67 9.64
C THR A 93 -2.49 -15.79 9.90
N LEU A 94 -3.49 -15.97 9.04
CA LEU A 94 -4.53 -16.98 9.23
C LEU A 94 -3.99 -18.41 9.13
N ASP A 95 -4.43 -19.28 10.06
CA ASP A 95 -4.00 -20.68 10.16
C ASP A 95 -4.64 -21.63 9.13
N SER A 96 -5.72 -21.19 8.47
CA SER A 96 -6.42 -21.97 7.46
C SER A 96 -6.40 -21.25 6.12
N LEU A 97 -6.28 -22.02 5.05
CA LEU A 97 -6.18 -21.50 3.70
C LEU A 97 -7.32 -22.03 2.82
N SER A 98 -8.11 -21.12 2.28
CA SER A 98 -9.23 -21.39 1.39
C SER A 98 -9.29 -20.36 0.26
N ALA A 99 -10.00 -20.68 -0.82
CA ALA A 99 -10.21 -19.71 -1.90
C ALA A 99 -10.96 -18.46 -1.43
N ALA A 100 -11.79 -18.56 -0.37
CA ALA A 100 -12.47 -17.40 0.22
C ALA A 100 -11.45 -16.43 0.86
N GLN A 101 -10.51 -16.95 1.66
CA GLN A 101 -9.47 -16.14 2.29
C GLN A 101 -8.51 -15.52 1.28
N VAL A 102 -8.16 -16.25 0.21
CA VAL A 102 -7.35 -15.70 -0.88
C VAL A 102 -8.08 -14.53 -1.57
N ARG A 103 -9.37 -14.69 -1.87
CA ARG A 103 -10.18 -13.62 -2.47
C ARG A 103 -10.33 -12.42 -1.53
N GLU A 104 -10.45 -12.67 -0.24
CA GLU A 104 -10.54 -11.64 0.79
C GLU A 104 -9.23 -10.85 0.87
N LEU A 105 -8.08 -11.51 1.02
CA LEU A 105 -6.77 -10.85 1.04
C LEU A 105 -6.50 -10.10 -0.27
N GLY A 106 -6.82 -10.70 -1.42
CA GLY A 106 -6.72 -10.03 -2.71
C GLY A 106 -7.64 -8.81 -2.82
N THR A 107 -8.83 -8.84 -2.24
CA THR A 107 -9.73 -7.68 -2.22
C THR A 107 -9.20 -6.59 -1.30
N ALA A 108 -8.78 -6.95 -0.08
CA ALA A 108 -8.21 -6.02 0.89
C ALA A 108 -6.99 -5.29 0.32
N LEU A 109 -6.03 -6.02 -0.27
CA LEU A 109 -4.83 -5.42 -0.86
C LEU A 109 -5.16 -4.51 -2.04
N TYR A 110 -6.10 -4.93 -2.90
CA TYR A 110 -6.53 -4.09 -4.02
C TYR A 110 -7.16 -2.78 -3.55
N ASP A 111 -8.08 -2.86 -2.58
CA ASP A 111 -8.82 -1.71 -2.08
C ASP A 111 -7.93 -0.76 -1.28
N HIS A 112 -6.95 -1.31 -0.56
CA HIS A 112 -5.90 -0.56 0.12
C HIS A 112 -5.04 0.26 -0.85
N ILE A 113 -4.45 -0.39 -1.86
CA ILE A 113 -3.66 0.32 -2.88
C ILE A 113 -4.51 1.38 -3.62
N ARG A 114 -5.78 1.06 -3.91
CA ARG A 114 -6.69 2.04 -4.54
C ARG A 114 -6.99 3.22 -3.64
N PHE A 115 -7.11 3.00 -2.34
CA PHE A 115 -7.31 4.05 -1.37
C PHE A 115 -6.09 4.97 -1.31
N GLU A 116 -4.88 4.42 -1.25
CA GLU A 116 -3.66 5.24 -1.21
C GLU A 116 -3.56 6.14 -2.44
N GLU A 117 -3.73 5.53 -3.62
CA GLU A 117 -3.65 6.24 -4.88
C GLU A 117 -4.76 7.29 -5.04
N ARG A 118 -5.95 7.08 -4.47
CA ARG A 118 -7.11 7.97 -4.74
C ARG A 118 -7.39 8.97 -3.65
N GLU A 119 -6.96 8.69 -2.43
CA GLU A 119 -7.28 9.49 -1.25
C GLU A 119 -6.01 9.91 -0.49
N LEU A 120 -5.15 8.97 -0.09
CA LEU A 120 -3.97 9.28 0.73
C LEU A 120 -2.97 10.16 -0.03
N PHE A 121 -2.46 9.69 -1.17
CA PHE A 121 -1.41 10.39 -1.91
C PHE A 121 -1.87 11.75 -2.43
N PRO A 122 -3.10 11.92 -2.99
CA PRO A 122 -3.61 13.25 -3.30
C PRO A 122 -3.66 14.19 -2.09
N LEU A 123 -4.02 13.69 -0.91
CA LEU A 123 -4.03 14.49 0.32
C LEU A 123 -2.60 14.88 0.75
N VAL A 124 -1.65 13.96 0.64
CA VAL A 124 -0.22 14.21 0.89
C VAL A 124 0.33 15.26 -0.08
N GLU A 125 0.05 15.13 -1.39
CA GLU A 125 0.43 16.12 -2.41
C GLU A 125 -0.12 17.51 -2.12
N GLN A 126 -1.32 17.60 -1.54
CA GLN A 126 -1.97 18.86 -1.22
C GLN A 126 -1.40 19.53 0.03
N LEU A 127 -1.06 18.75 1.06
CA LEU A 127 -0.76 19.28 2.40
C LEU A 127 0.73 19.38 2.71
N PHE A 128 1.55 18.49 2.18
CA PHE A 128 2.96 18.42 2.56
C PHE A 128 3.76 19.54 1.88
N SER A 129 4.62 20.17 2.65
CA SER A 129 5.68 21.04 2.14
C SER A 129 6.68 20.24 1.30
N GLU A 130 7.46 20.94 0.48
CA GLU A 130 8.53 20.34 -0.33
C GLU A 130 9.53 19.54 0.53
N GLN A 131 9.88 20.04 1.72
CA GLN A 131 10.78 19.34 2.64
C GLN A 131 10.18 18.04 3.16
N GLN A 132 8.89 18.02 3.49
CA GLN A 132 8.20 16.80 3.95
C GLN A 132 8.06 15.79 2.81
N LEU A 133 7.72 16.24 1.60
CA LEU A 133 7.69 15.39 0.41
C LEU A 133 9.06 14.79 0.10
N GLN A 134 10.12 15.58 0.22
CA GLN A 134 11.48 15.10 0.02
C GLN A 134 11.88 14.05 1.06
N ALA A 135 11.45 14.20 2.31
CA ALA A 135 11.68 13.17 3.33
C ALA A 135 10.98 11.83 2.97
N VAL A 136 9.76 11.88 2.42
CA VAL A 136 9.05 10.68 1.93
C VAL A 136 9.82 10.02 0.78
N TYR A 137 10.30 10.83 -0.17
CA TYR A 137 11.14 10.33 -1.26
C TYR A 137 12.41 9.67 -0.74
N GLU A 138 13.10 10.28 0.22
CA GLU A 138 14.35 9.76 0.81
C GLU A 138 14.13 8.45 1.57
N ALA A 139 13.01 8.32 2.29
CA ALA A 139 12.66 7.10 3.03
C ALA A 139 12.17 5.95 2.13
N SER A 140 11.70 6.25 0.91
CA SER A 140 11.26 5.23 -0.05
C SER A 140 12.39 4.28 -0.47
N SER A 141 12.06 3.09 -0.96
CA SER A 141 13.08 2.09 -1.31
C SER A 141 13.97 2.54 -2.47
N SER A 142 15.28 2.28 -2.37
CA SER A 142 16.24 2.64 -3.43
C SER A 142 15.92 1.94 -4.76
N ASN A 143 15.37 0.73 -4.71
CA ASN A 143 14.98 0.00 -5.92
C ASN A 143 13.82 0.70 -6.66
N ALA A 144 12.87 1.29 -5.93
CA ALA A 144 11.75 2.02 -6.53
C ALA A 144 12.16 3.38 -7.13
N LYS A 145 13.25 3.99 -6.64
CA LYS A 145 13.81 5.25 -7.16
C LYS A 145 14.58 5.08 -8.47
N ARG A 146 15.38 4.01 -8.58
CA ARG A 146 16.37 3.81 -9.66
C ARG A 146 15.79 3.57 -11.07
N ILE A 147 14.49 3.36 -11.21
CA ILE A 147 13.88 3.11 -12.54
C ILE A 147 13.89 4.39 -13.42
N ASP A 148 14.04 5.58 -12.83
CA ASP A 148 14.19 6.83 -13.61
C ASP A 148 15.64 7.13 -14.05
N GLU A 149 16.67 6.51 -13.46
CA GLU A 149 18.07 6.82 -13.80
C GLU A 149 18.54 6.22 -15.13
N ASN A 150 17.76 5.29 -15.70
CA ASN A 150 18.12 4.53 -16.91
C ASN A 150 17.21 4.84 -18.12
N ARG A 151 16.56 6.01 -18.18
CA ARG A 151 15.66 6.37 -19.28
C ARG A 151 16.01 7.69 -19.95
#